data_AF-A0A7L1XK15-F1
#
_entry.id   AF-A0A7L1XK15-F1
#
_cell.length_a   1.000
_cell.length_b   1.000
_cell.length_c   1.000
_cell.angle_alpha   90.00
_cell.angle_beta   90.00
_cell.angle_gamma   90.00
#
_symmetry.space_group_name_H-M   'P 1'
#
loop_
_entity.id
_entity.type
_entity.pdbx_description
1 polymer ?
#
loop_
_entity_poly.entity_id
_entity_poly.type
_entity_poly.pdbx_seq_one_letter_code
_entity_poly.pdbx_strand_id
1 'polypeptide(L)'
;EMSEMSERSKQNVAHGLAWSYYVGYLKIVLPQVKRAMEEFSRANPNVLVYKETWKLHILVPLNCDVYDDLEKADTNIQYLTDLTETILTRAGTKKRVYKHSLYMIRDEDKLWPCAVEYATPLQSLYAMSQDECAAFSREDRLEQAKLFYRTLEEILKGSKECAGTYRLIAYQ
;
A
#
# COMPACT_ATOMS: atom_id res chain seq x y z
N GLU A 1 -8.05 -17.58 24.06
CA GLU A 1 -6.98 -18.60 24.11
C GLU A 1 -6.44 -18.98 22.72
N MET A 2 -7.24 -19.52 21.78
CA MET A 2 -6.72 -19.88 20.44
C MET A 2 -6.23 -18.67 19.60
N SER A 3 -6.93 -17.53 19.63
CA SER A 3 -6.51 -16.30 18.92
C SER A 3 -5.16 -15.78 19.45
N GLU A 4 -5.00 -15.67 20.78
CA GLU A 4 -3.72 -15.28 21.39
C GLU A 4 -2.56 -16.26 21.09
N MET A 5 -2.82 -17.56 21.03
CA MET A 5 -1.81 -18.56 20.65
C MET A 5 -1.39 -18.42 19.19
N SER A 6 -2.35 -18.17 18.28
CA SER A 6 -2.08 -17.93 16.86
C SER A 6 -1.28 -16.65 16.63
N GLU A 7 -1.62 -15.56 17.32
CA GLU A 7 -0.86 -14.31 17.26
C GLU A 7 0.56 -14.46 17.80
N ARG A 8 0.73 -15.13 18.96
CA ARG A 8 2.07 -15.39 19.54
C ARG A 8 2.93 -16.28 18.65
N SER A 9 2.32 -17.24 17.94
CA SER A 9 3.02 -18.16 17.04
C SER A 9 3.42 -17.52 15.69
N LYS A 10 2.87 -16.34 15.34
CA LYS A 10 3.05 -15.68 14.04
C LYS A 10 2.62 -16.51 12.82
N GLN A 11 1.65 -17.41 13.01
CA GLN A 11 1.15 -18.31 11.95
C GLN A 11 -0.25 -17.94 11.44
N ASN A 12 -0.74 -16.73 11.77
CA ASN A 12 -2.01 -16.23 11.26
C ASN A 12 -1.92 -15.70 9.81
N VAL A 13 -3.09 -15.57 9.18
CA VAL A 13 -3.23 -15.11 7.78
C VAL A 13 -2.64 -13.71 7.61
N ALA A 14 -2.94 -12.78 8.51
CA ALA A 14 -2.44 -11.42 8.47
C ALA A 14 -0.91 -11.34 8.44
N HIS A 15 -0.22 -12.21 9.20
CA HIS A 15 1.24 -12.27 9.23
C HIS A 15 1.81 -12.68 7.87
N GLY A 16 1.25 -13.74 7.27
CA GLY A 16 1.62 -14.20 5.94
C GLY A 16 1.37 -13.14 4.86
N LEU A 17 0.22 -12.45 4.93
CA LEU A 17 -0.13 -11.36 4.02
C LEU A 17 0.82 -10.17 4.15
N ALA A 18 1.18 -9.76 5.37
CA ALA A 18 2.12 -8.66 5.58
C ALA A 18 3.52 -8.95 5.02
N TRP A 19 4.06 -10.16 5.28
CA TRP A 19 5.34 -10.58 4.71
C TRP A 19 5.28 -10.75 3.19
N SER A 20 4.19 -11.32 2.67
CA SER A 20 3.97 -11.45 1.23
C SER A 20 3.94 -10.08 0.56
N TYR A 21 3.24 -9.10 1.13
CA TYR A 21 3.20 -7.73 0.59
C TYR A 21 4.57 -7.05 0.67
N TYR A 22 5.29 -7.21 1.78
CA TYR A 22 6.62 -6.64 1.93
C TYR A 22 7.66 -7.25 0.96
N VAL A 23 7.86 -8.57 1.02
CA VAL A 23 8.88 -9.30 0.22
C VAL A 23 8.45 -9.40 -1.24
N GLY A 24 7.15 -9.55 -1.47
CA GLY A 24 6.52 -9.69 -2.78
C GLY A 24 6.40 -8.37 -3.53
N TYR A 25 6.40 -7.23 -2.86
CA TYR A 25 6.09 -5.97 -3.54
C TYR A 25 6.88 -4.79 -2.96
N LEU A 26 6.62 -4.38 -1.72
CA LEU A 26 7.13 -3.10 -1.19
C LEU A 26 8.66 -3.00 -1.21
N LYS A 27 9.37 -4.08 -0.83
CA LYS A 27 10.85 -4.10 -0.85
C LYS A 27 11.42 -3.84 -2.25
N ILE A 28 10.67 -4.18 -3.29
CA ILE A 28 11.07 -4.00 -4.68
C ILE A 28 10.72 -2.60 -5.17
N VAL A 29 9.49 -2.15 -4.91
CA VAL A 29 8.95 -0.94 -5.54
C VAL A 29 9.28 0.34 -4.79
N LEU A 30 9.33 0.33 -3.46
CA LEU A 30 9.48 1.56 -2.68
C LEU A 30 10.77 2.34 -3.01
N PRO A 31 11.95 1.70 -3.18
CA PRO A 31 13.15 2.43 -3.61
C PRO A 31 13.02 3.00 -5.03
N GLN A 32 12.26 2.35 -5.91
CA GLN A 32 12.07 2.79 -7.29
C GLN A 32 11.05 3.93 -7.41
N VAL A 33 9.97 3.91 -6.62
CA VAL A 33 8.98 4.99 -6.55
C VAL A 33 9.64 6.31 -6.19
N LYS A 34 10.52 6.30 -5.18
CA LYS A 34 11.29 7.51 -4.82
C LYS A 34 12.12 8.05 -5.98
N ARG A 35 12.82 7.17 -6.72
CA ARG A 35 13.60 7.57 -7.92
C ARG A 35 12.70 8.09 -9.04
N ALA A 36 11.56 7.46 -9.27
CA ALA A 36 10.62 7.88 -10.29
C ALA A 36 10.01 9.27 -9.97
N MET A 37 9.76 9.56 -8.69
CA MET A 37 9.35 10.90 -8.25
C MET A 37 10.48 11.93 -8.43
N GLU A 38 11.72 11.58 -8.12
CA GLU A 38 12.90 12.42 -8.37
C GLU A 38 13.08 12.76 -9.86
N GLU A 39 12.83 11.80 -10.75
CA GLU A 39 12.82 11.99 -12.21
C GLU A 39 11.66 12.89 -12.65
N PHE A 40 10.46 12.60 -12.16
CA PHE A 40 9.26 13.39 -12.46
C PHE A 40 9.43 14.85 -12.03
N SER A 41 9.99 15.10 -10.84
CA SER A 41 10.25 16.46 -10.33
C SER A 41 11.24 17.21 -11.20
N ARG A 42 12.32 16.56 -11.67
CA ARG A 42 13.30 17.18 -12.59
C ARG A 42 12.67 17.55 -13.92
N ALA A 43 11.75 16.74 -14.43
CA ALA A 43 11.01 17.03 -15.65
C ALA A 43 9.90 18.07 -15.45
N ASN A 44 9.39 18.23 -14.22
CA ASN A 44 8.26 19.09 -13.87
C ASN A 44 8.56 19.95 -12.63
N PRO A 45 9.45 20.97 -12.74
CA PRO A 45 9.96 21.74 -11.60
C PRO A 45 8.86 22.45 -10.77
N ASN A 46 7.73 22.75 -11.40
CA ASN A 46 6.63 23.50 -10.79
C ASN A 46 5.57 22.60 -10.12
N VAL A 47 5.66 21.27 -10.27
CA VAL A 47 4.63 20.34 -9.79
C VAL A 47 5.03 19.72 -8.45
N LEU A 48 6.21 19.08 -8.38
CA LEU A 48 6.71 18.43 -7.15
C LEU A 48 7.68 19.32 -6.38
N VAL A 49 7.15 20.24 -5.57
CA VAL A 49 7.95 21.24 -4.83
C VAL A 49 8.54 20.67 -3.53
N TYR A 50 7.86 19.72 -2.89
CA TYR A 50 8.19 19.27 -1.54
C TYR A 50 8.78 17.86 -1.54
N LYS A 51 10.09 17.74 -1.29
CA LYS A 51 10.78 16.44 -1.26
C LYS A 51 10.28 15.52 -0.15
N GLU A 52 9.69 16.10 0.89
CA GLU A 52 9.15 15.39 2.05
C GLU A 52 7.92 14.54 1.69
N THR A 53 7.23 14.88 0.59
CA THR A 53 6.06 14.15 0.09
C THR A 53 6.44 13.03 -0.87
N TRP A 54 7.73 12.83 -1.18
CA TRP A 54 8.20 11.81 -2.12
C TRP A 54 8.19 10.41 -1.51
N LYS A 55 6.98 9.93 -1.25
CA LYS A 55 6.68 8.68 -0.57
C LYS A 55 5.48 8.03 -1.24
N LEU A 56 5.46 6.70 -1.22
CA LEU A 56 4.24 5.96 -1.50
C LEU A 56 3.33 6.00 -0.28
N HIS A 57 2.15 6.61 -0.42
CA HIS A 57 1.14 6.67 0.62
C HIS A 57 0.23 5.45 0.47
N ILE A 58 0.30 4.55 1.44
CA ILE A 58 -0.41 3.27 1.39
C ILE A 58 -1.63 3.39 2.28
N LEU A 59 -2.81 3.40 1.67
CA LEU A 59 -4.10 3.42 2.35
C LEU A 59 -4.40 2.06 2.95
N VAL A 60 -4.75 2.05 4.24
CA VAL A 60 -5.05 0.84 5.01
C VAL A 60 -6.44 0.99 5.67
N PRO A 61 -7.54 0.93 4.88
CA PRO A 61 -8.89 0.91 5.43
C PRO A 61 -9.11 -0.37 6.25
N LEU A 62 -9.22 -0.23 7.57
CA LEU A 62 -9.36 -1.37 8.51
C LEU A 62 -10.69 -2.13 8.32
N ASN A 63 -11.68 -1.48 7.71
CA ASN A 63 -12.93 -2.12 7.30
C ASN A 63 -12.80 -2.98 6.02
N CYS A 64 -11.64 -2.92 5.34
CA CYS A 64 -11.32 -3.53 4.06
C CYS A 64 -12.13 -3.00 2.86
N ASP A 65 -12.67 -1.79 2.94
CA ASP A 65 -13.34 -1.12 1.82
C ASP A 65 -12.28 -0.51 0.89
N VAL A 66 -11.91 -1.28 -0.14
CA VAL A 66 -10.92 -0.91 -1.15
C VAL A 66 -11.63 -0.63 -2.47
N TYR A 67 -11.33 0.51 -3.08
CA TYR A 67 -11.89 0.94 -4.35
C TYR A 67 -10.85 0.77 -5.46
N ASP A 68 -11.28 0.31 -6.64
CA ASP A 68 -10.41 0.25 -7.83
C ASP A 68 -10.04 1.64 -8.35
N ASP A 69 -10.90 2.64 -8.10
CA ASP A 69 -10.79 4.00 -8.58
C ASP A 69 -10.85 4.98 -7.41
N LEU A 70 -9.72 5.64 -7.14
CA LEU A 70 -9.60 6.60 -6.05
C LEU A 70 -10.41 7.87 -6.27
N GLU A 71 -10.69 8.26 -7.51
CA GLU A 71 -11.52 9.44 -7.81
C GLU A 71 -13.00 9.21 -7.45
N LYS A 72 -13.41 7.94 -7.37
CA LYS A 72 -14.74 7.55 -6.85
C LYS A 72 -14.79 7.46 -5.32
N ALA A 73 -13.66 7.20 -4.69
CA ALA A 73 -13.57 7.14 -3.23
C ALA A 73 -13.63 8.54 -2.60
N ASP A 74 -13.01 9.54 -3.24
CA ASP A 74 -13.03 10.94 -2.80
C ASP A 74 -12.83 11.89 -3.99
N THR A 75 -13.76 12.84 -4.17
CA THR A 75 -13.72 13.86 -5.23
C THR A 75 -12.54 14.83 -5.13
N ASN A 76 -11.87 14.89 -3.97
CA ASN A 76 -10.66 15.68 -3.76
C ASN A 76 -9.40 15.01 -4.31
N ILE A 77 -9.49 13.73 -4.71
CA ILE A 77 -8.40 12.99 -5.32
C ILE A 77 -8.62 13.00 -6.83
N GLN A 78 -7.62 13.47 -7.57
CA GLN A 78 -7.67 13.52 -9.03
C GLN A 78 -6.45 12.85 -9.63
N TYR A 79 -6.65 11.98 -10.64
CA TYR A 79 -5.54 11.35 -11.34
C TYR A 79 -4.70 12.41 -12.07
N LEU A 80 -3.37 12.33 -11.94
CA LEU A 80 -2.46 13.22 -12.66
C LEU A 80 -1.77 12.51 -13.83
N THR A 81 -1.04 11.44 -13.53
CA THR A 81 -0.20 10.69 -14.49
C THR A 81 0.36 9.45 -13.82
N ASP A 82 0.94 8.55 -14.61
CA ASP A 82 1.74 7.44 -14.09
C ASP A 82 3.20 7.85 -13.89
N LEU A 83 3.84 7.28 -12.87
CA LEU A 83 5.29 7.35 -12.67
C LEU A 83 6.02 6.37 -13.60
N THR A 84 7.32 6.60 -13.82
CA THR A 84 8.18 5.68 -14.59
C THR A 84 8.05 4.24 -14.09
N GLU A 85 7.80 3.32 -15.04
CA GLU A 85 7.58 1.92 -14.72
C GLU A 85 8.83 1.21 -14.17
N THR A 86 8.63 0.29 -13.23
CA THR A 86 9.68 -0.63 -12.80
C THR A 86 9.51 -1.97 -13.53
N ILE A 87 10.52 -2.39 -14.29
CA ILE A 87 10.49 -3.62 -15.08
C ILE A 87 11.53 -4.60 -14.55
N LEU A 88 11.11 -5.82 -14.17
CA LEU A 88 12.03 -6.90 -13.81
C LEU A 88 11.53 -8.28 -14.27
N THR A 89 12.44 -9.25 -14.38
CA THR A 89 12.05 -10.66 -14.51
C THR A 89 11.92 -11.30 -13.13
N ARG A 90 10.80 -11.96 -12.83
CA ARG A 90 10.58 -12.59 -11.51
C ARG A 90 9.64 -13.78 -11.58
N ALA A 91 9.96 -14.84 -10.82
CA ALA A 91 9.13 -16.03 -10.69
C ALA A 91 8.68 -16.60 -12.06
N GLY A 92 9.61 -16.70 -13.01
CA GLY A 92 9.34 -17.18 -14.37
C GLY A 92 8.67 -16.15 -15.31
N THR A 93 8.18 -15.02 -14.79
CA THR A 93 7.58 -13.96 -15.59
C THR A 93 8.66 -13.00 -16.10
N LYS A 94 8.93 -13.00 -17.41
CA LYS A 94 9.83 -12.05 -18.06
C LYS A 94 9.18 -10.67 -18.14
N LYS A 95 9.97 -9.62 -17.90
CA LYS A 95 9.54 -8.21 -18.02
C LYS A 95 8.24 -7.90 -17.25
N ARG A 96 8.11 -8.40 -16.03
CA ARG A 96 7.02 -8.01 -15.11
C ARG A 96 7.13 -6.52 -14.83
N VAL A 97 6.01 -5.82 -14.98
CA VAL A 97 5.89 -4.37 -14.82
C VAL A 97 5.20 -4.05 -13.49
N TYR A 98 5.75 -3.11 -12.74
CA TYR A 98 5.07 -2.44 -11.63
C TYR A 98 4.87 -0.97 -12.00
N LYS A 99 3.63 -0.51 -11.86
CA LYS A 99 3.22 0.87 -12.15
C LYS A 99 2.67 1.51 -10.89
N HIS A 100 2.86 2.82 -10.76
CA HIS A 100 2.32 3.61 -9.68
C HIS A 100 1.75 4.88 -10.27
N SER A 101 0.55 5.25 -9.84
CA SER A 101 -0.12 6.47 -10.29
C SER A 101 0.16 7.60 -9.31
N LEU A 102 0.36 8.79 -9.87
CA LEU A 102 0.48 10.04 -9.17
C LEU A 102 -0.89 10.74 -9.22
N TYR A 103 -1.34 11.22 -8.08
CA TYR A 103 -2.61 11.93 -7.93
C TYR A 103 -2.38 13.34 -7.42
N MET A 104 -3.26 14.26 -7.78
CA MET A 104 -3.40 15.56 -7.14
C MET A 104 -4.46 15.45 -6.04
N ILE A 105 -4.07 15.69 -4.79
CA ILE A 105 -4.97 15.71 -3.65
C ILE A 105 -5.24 17.16 -3.26
N ARG A 106 -6.52 17.54 -3.21
CA ARG A 106 -6.94 18.87 -2.76
C ARG A 106 -7.09 18.89 -1.24
N ASP A 107 -6.43 19.85 -0.61
CA ASP A 107 -6.49 20.14 0.82
C ASP A 107 -6.73 21.65 1.00
N GLU A 108 -7.97 22.02 1.31
CA GLU A 108 -8.45 23.41 1.27
C GLU A 108 -8.13 24.07 -0.09
N ASP A 109 -7.28 25.10 -0.10
CA ASP A 109 -6.83 25.82 -1.30
C ASP A 109 -5.51 25.28 -1.87
N LYS A 110 -4.96 24.19 -1.31
CA LYS A 110 -3.67 23.61 -1.71
C LYS A 110 -3.88 22.33 -2.50
N LEU A 111 -2.96 22.11 -3.45
CA LEU A 111 -2.91 20.92 -4.27
C LEU A 111 -1.60 20.17 -4.01
N TRP A 112 -1.72 18.91 -3.59
CA TRP A 112 -0.60 18.06 -3.20
C TRP A 112 -0.46 16.89 -4.17
N PRO A 113 0.57 16.87 -5.02
CA PRO A 113 0.92 15.68 -5.79
C PRO A 113 1.42 14.56 -4.86
N CYS A 114 0.83 13.38 -4.99
CA CYS A 114 1.06 12.25 -4.10
C CYS A 114 0.93 10.92 -4.86
N ALA A 115 1.88 10.00 -4.71
CA ALA A 115 1.62 8.62 -5.11
C ALA A 115 0.88 7.94 -3.96
N VAL A 116 -0.30 7.42 -4.28
CA VAL A 116 -1.19 6.79 -3.33
C VAL A 116 -1.77 5.51 -3.92
N GLU A 117 -1.87 4.49 -3.09
CA GLU A 117 -2.47 3.19 -3.45
C GLU A 117 -3.09 2.54 -2.22
N TYR A 118 -4.02 1.61 -2.42
CA TYR A 118 -4.51 0.76 -1.36
C TYR A 118 -3.55 -0.39 -1.07
N ALA A 119 -3.46 -0.80 0.20
CA ALA A 119 -2.83 -2.06 0.56
C ALA A 119 -3.64 -3.23 0.00
N THR A 120 -3.22 -3.77 -1.16
CA THR A 120 -3.90 -4.85 -1.87
C THR A 120 -4.25 -6.08 -1.01
N PRO A 121 -3.47 -6.51 0.00
CA PRO A 121 -3.85 -7.63 0.85
C PRO A 121 -5.18 -7.46 1.59
N LEU A 122 -5.65 -6.24 1.80
CA LEU A 122 -6.97 -5.98 2.40
C LEU A 122 -8.11 -6.47 1.50
N GLN A 123 -7.93 -6.41 0.17
CA GLN A 123 -8.89 -6.98 -0.79
C GLN A 123 -9.00 -8.49 -0.62
N SER A 124 -7.88 -9.17 -0.34
CA SER A 124 -7.88 -10.61 -0.05
C SER A 124 -8.64 -10.93 1.24
N LEU A 125 -8.43 -10.14 2.30
CA LEU A 125 -9.18 -10.30 3.56
C LEU A 125 -10.67 -10.05 3.36
N TYR A 126 -11.05 -9.07 2.55
CA TYR A 126 -12.44 -8.83 2.18
C TYR A 126 -13.03 -10.02 1.43
N ALA A 127 -12.36 -10.49 0.38
CA ALA A 127 -12.81 -11.62 -0.42
C ALA A 127 -12.97 -12.90 0.41
N MET A 128 -12.00 -13.20 1.29
CA MET A 128 -12.11 -14.31 2.23
C MET A 128 -13.36 -14.21 3.12
N SER A 129 -13.76 -12.99 3.53
CA SER A 129 -14.95 -12.83 4.37
C SER A 129 -16.26 -12.89 3.60
N GLN A 130 -16.21 -12.92 2.26
CA GLN A 130 -17.39 -13.11 1.40
C GLN A 130 -17.54 -14.57 0.95
N ASP A 131 -16.49 -15.39 1.09
CA ASP A 131 -16.50 -16.79 0.71
C ASP A 131 -16.86 -17.68 1.91
N GLU A 132 -18.01 -18.35 1.83
CA GLU A 132 -18.50 -19.26 2.86
C GLU A 132 -17.51 -20.39 3.19
N CYS A 133 -16.67 -20.79 2.23
CA CYS A 133 -15.68 -21.85 2.42
C CYS A 133 -14.49 -21.43 3.28
N ALA A 134 -14.25 -20.13 3.43
CA ALA A 134 -13.10 -19.62 4.18
C ALA A 134 -13.32 -19.62 5.69
N ALA A 135 -14.58 -19.80 6.16
CA ALA A 135 -14.96 -19.71 7.57
C ALA A 135 -14.38 -18.46 8.25
N PHE A 136 -14.55 -17.30 7.60
CA PHE A 136 -13.90 -16.05 7.98
C PHE A 136 -14.94 -14.94 8.17
N SER A 137 -15.26 -14.61 9.42
CA SER A 137 -16.31 -13.64 9.73
C SER A 137 -15.89 -12.18 9.45
N ARG A 138 -16.85 -11.25 9.55
CA ARG A 138 -16.56 -9.81 9.45
C ARG A 138 -15.72 -9.34 10.65
N GLU A 139 -15.95 -9.91 11.82
CA GLU A 139 -15.19 -9.67 13.03
C GLU A 139 -13.74 -10.17 12.86
N ASP A 140 -13.56 -11.40 12.37
CA ASP A 140 -12.23 -11.95 12.06
C ASP A 140 -11.49 -11.10 11.03
N ARG A 141 -12.21 -10.62 10.00
CA ARG A 141 -11.64 -9.71 9.00
C ARG A 141 -11.07 -8.45 9.62
N LEU A 142 -11.83 -7.79 10.50
CA LEU A 142 -11.37 -6.58 11.18
C LEU A 142 -10.15 -6.85 12.07
N GLU A 143 -10.14 -7.96 12.79
CA GLU A 143 -8.99 -8.37 13.61
C GLU A 143 -7.75 -8.64 12.76
N GLN A 144 -7.89 -9.40 11.67
CA GLN A 144 -6.78 -9.67 10.75
C GLN A 144 -6.31 -8.42 10.01
N ALA A 145 -7.19 -7.47 9.67
CA ALA A 145 -6.81 -6.20 9.05
C ALA A 145 -5.95 -5.34 10.02
N LYS A 146 -6.35 -5.26 11.29
CA LYS A 146 -5.56 -4.60 12.35
C LYS A 146 -4.22 -5.28 12.56
N LEU A 147 -4.20 -6.61 12.59
CA LEU A 147 -2.99 -7.39 12.76
C LEU A 147 -2.05 -7.28 11.55
N PHE A 148 -2.60 -7.22 10.34
CA PHE A 148 -1.87 -6.97 9.10
C PHE A 148 -1.17 -5.61 9.17
N TYR A 149 -1.91 -4.56 9.54
CA TYR A 149 -1.35 -3.22 9.72
C TYR A 149 -0.18 -3.22 10.71
N ARG A 150 -0.39 -3.76 11.93
CA ARG A 150 0.65 -3.81 12.97
C ARG A 150 1.89 -4.58 12.50
N THR A 151 1.68 -5.76 11.90
CA THR A 151 2.78 -6.59 11.41
C THR A 151 3.55 -5.88 10.29
N LEU A 152 2.85 -5.26 9.33
CA LEU A 152 3.48 -4.54 8.24
C LEU A 152 4.27 -3.33 8.75
N GLU A 153 3.72 -2.60 9.72
CA GLU A 153 4.39 -1.47 10.35
C GLU A 153 5.70 -1.91 11.04
N GLU A 154 5.67 -3.02 11.79
CA GLU A 154 6.87 -3.60 12.42
C GLU A 154 7.93 -4.02 11.39
N ILE A 155 7.52 -4.71 10.32
CA ILE A 155 8.41 -5.13 9.23
C ILE A 155 9.09 -3.91 8.60
N LEU A 156 8.31 -2.87 8.27
CA LEU A 156 8.83 -1.69 7.60
C LEU A 156 9.69 -0.81 8.52
N LYS A 157 9.40 -0.74 9.83
CA LYS A 157 10.28 -0.10 10.82
C LYS A 157 11.66 -0.76 10.88
N GLY A 158 11.72 -2.08 10.68
CA GLY A 158 12.98 -2.84 10.61
C GLY A 158 13.72 -2.72 9.26
N SER A 159 13.09 -2.17 8.22
CA SER A 159 13.65 -2.13 6.86
C SER A 159 14.41 -0.84 6.58
N LYS A 160 15.75 -0.92 6.54
CA LYS A 160 16.61 0.21 6.18
C LYS A 160 16.39 0.69 4.74
N GLU A 161 16.11 -0.23 3.81
CA GLU A 161 15.93 0.07 2.39
C GLU A 161 14.61 0.81 2.10
N CYS A 162 13.59 0.59 2.94
CA CYS A 162 12.29 1.24 2.81
C CYS A 162 12.16 2.50 3.69
N ALA A 163 13.21 2.85 4.45
CA ALA A 163 13.13 3.98 5.37
C ALA A 163 12.88 5.30 4.62
N GLY A 164 11.81 6.00 5.01
CA GLY A 164 11.46 7.31 4.45
C GLY A 164 10.89 7.29 3.03
N THR A 165 10.58 6.12 2.45
CA THR A 165 9.98 6.00 1.10
C THR A 165 8.49 5.68 1.11
N TYR A 166 7.89 5.44 2.27
CA TYR A 166 6.48 5.12 2.43
C TYR A 166 5.83 5.93 3.55
N ARG A 167 4.49 5.97 3.54
CA ARG A 167 3.65 6.37 4.65
C ARG A 167 2.43 5.45 4.72
N LEU A 168 2.25 4.74 5.83
CA LEU A 168 1.02 3.99 6.07
C LEU A 168 -0.07 4.94 6.58
N ILE A 169 -1.28 4.83 6.05
CA ILE A 169 -2.44 5.63 6.45
C ILE A 169 -3.57 4.66 6.81
N ALA A 170 -3.65 4.31 8.09
CA ALA A 170 -4.74 3.48 8.60
C ALA A 170 -5.93 4.34 9.02
N TYR A 171 -7.14 3.91 8.65
CA TYR A 171 -8.40 4.54 9.02
C TYR A 171 -9.51 3.49 9.06
N GLN A 172 -10.67 3.83 9.62
CA GLN A 172 -11.83 2.93 9.75
C GLN A 172 -13.07 3.59 9.16
#